data_AF-A0A520F189-F1
#
_entry.id   AF-A0A520F189-F1
#
_cell.length_a   1.000
_cell.length_b   1.000
_cell.length_c   1.000
_cell.angle_alpha   90.00
_cell.angle_beta   90.00
_cell.angle_gamma   90.00
#
_symmetry.space_group_name_H-M   'P 1'
#
loop_
_entity.id
_entity.type
_entity.pdbx_description
1 polymer ?
#
loop_
_entity_poly.entity_id
_entity_poly.type
_entity_poly.pdbx_seq_one_letter_code
_entity_poly.pdbx_strand_id
1 'polypeptide(L)'
;MLDPNRALPGRPQRVLVAGTSGAGKTTTSARIAALLHIEHIEIDALYHGPDWTPRERFLTDVEEFSARPQWVTEWQYGTVREQLVDRAWNTHHKYPHRIDAIRRRRPDLTIVRLRTRADIERWVDGPLTGAVYPPT
;
A
#
# COMPACT_ATOMS: atom_id res chain seq x y z
N MET A 1 7.04 13.08 -1.25
CA MET A 1 7.49 12.14 -2.28
C MET A 1 8.97 11.94 -2.02
N LEU A 2 9.33 10.80 -1.48
CA LEU A 2 10.71 10.43 -1.24
C LEU A 2 11.35 10.00 -2.57
N ASP A 3 12.64 10.25 -2.68
CA ASP A 3 13.51 9.63 -3.68
C ASP A 3 13.44 8.10 -3.49
N PRO A 4 13.29 7.28 -4.54
CA PRO A 4 13.30 5.81 -4.42
C PRO A 4 14.61 5.23 -3.87
N ASN A 5 15.68 6.02 -3.76
CA ASN A 5 16.96 5.63 -3.15
C ASN A 5 17.09 6.11 -1.69
N ARG A 6 16.15 6.93 -1.17
CA ARG A 6 16.23 7.46 0.21
C ARG A 6 15.71 6.45 1.22
N ALA A 7 16.52 6.19 2.25
CA ALA A 7 16.15 5.35 3.40
C ALA A 7 14.80 5.76 4.03
N LEU A 8 14.02 4.76 4.43
CA LEU A 8 12.74 4.95 5.10
C LEU A 8 12.97 5.38 6.56
N PRO A 9 12.04 6.13 7.20
CA PRO A 9 12.17 6.53 8.60
C PRO A 9 11.96 5.38 9.62
N GLY A 10 11.65 4.17 9.15
CA GLY A 10 11.45 2.96 9.96
C GLY A 10 10.74 1.87 9.16
N ARG A 11 10.60 0.67 9.75
CA ARG A 11 9.91 -0.49 9.14
C ARG A 11 8.41 -0.18 8.95
N PRO A 12 7.89 -0.06 7.72
CA PRO A 12 6.47 0.19 7.51
C PRO A 12 5.62 -1.00 7.98
N GLN A 13 4.46 -0.71 8.58
CA GLN A 13 3.54 -1.72 9.12
C GLN A 13 2.31 -1.92 8.23
N ARG A 14 1.77 -0.82 7.66
CA ARG A 14 0.62 -0.83 6.74
C ARG A 14 1.07 -0.24 5.40
N VAL A 15 0.82 -0.94 4.29
CA VAL A 15 1.27 -0.51 2.95
C VAL A 15 0.14 -0.59 1.92
N LEU A 16 -0.07 0.52 1.19
CA LEU A 16 -0.98 0.59 0.05
C LEU A 16 -0.21 0.66 -1.26
N VAL A 17 -0.36 -0.35 -2.12
CA VAL A 17 0.27 -0.40 -3.44
C VAL A 17 -0.62 0.26 -4.49
N ALA A 18 -0.17 1.41 -5.01
CA ALA A 18 -0.91 2.24 -5.95
C ALA A 18 -0.40 2.07 -7.39
N GLY A 19 -1.32 1.87 -8.35
CA GLY A 19 -0.99 1.73 -9.77
C GLY A 19 -2.22 1.50 -10.64
N THR A 20 -2.07 1.59 -11.96
CA THR A 20 -3.12 1.24 -12.93
C THR A 20 -3.41 -0.27 -12.93
N SER A 21 -4.40 -0.71 -13.72
CA SER A 21 -4.49 -2.14 -14.05
C SER A 21 -3.26 -2.58 -14.87
N GLY A 22 -2.93 -3.87 -14.83
CA GLY A 22 -1.74 -4.46 -15.47
C GLY A 22 -0.38 -4.06 -14.88
N ALA A 23 -0.28 -3.02 -14.04
CA ALA A 23 0.98 -2.45 -13.56
C ALA A 23 1.75 -3.28 -12.49
N GLY A 24 1.50 -4.59 -12.39
CA GLY A 24 2.22 -5.48 -11.46
C GLY A 24 1.99 -5.20 -9.96
N LYS A 25 0.84 -4.59 -9.59
CA LYS A 25 0.51 -4.24 -8.20
C LYS A 25 0.63 -5.44 -7.26
N THR A 26 -0.11 -6.52 -7.52
CA THR A 26 -0.15 -7.74 -6.71
C THR A 26 1.23 -8.35 -6.49
N THR A 27 2.04 -8.44 -7.55
CA THR A 27 3.45 -8.90 -7.48
C THR A 27 4.32 -8.00 -6.59
N THR A 28 4.07 -6.70 -6.62
CA THR A 28 4.77 -5.71 -5.77
C THR A 28 4.32 -5.84 -4.32
N SER A 29 3.02 -5.97 -4.06
CA SER A 29 2.43 -6.20 -2.74
C SER A 29 3.00 -7.47 -2.08
N ALA A 30 2.96 -8.60 -2.79
CA ALA A 30 3.46 -9.88 -2.29
C ALA A 30 4.97 -9.81 -1.94
N ARG A 31 5.79 -9.17 -2.78
CA ARG A 31 7.22 -8.96 -2.53
C ARG A 31 7.47 -8.07 -1.32
N ILE A 32 6.70 -7.00 -1.15
CA ILE A 32 6.77 -6.12 0.03
C ILE A 32 6.38 -6.88 1.30
N ALA A 33 5.28 -7.63 1.26
CA ALA A 33 4.75 -8.40 2.38
C ALA A 33 5.73 -9.49 2.84
N ALA A 34 6.33 -10.22 1.90
CA ALA A 34 7.35 -11.23 2.17
C ALA A 34 8.60 -10.64 2.84
N LEU A 35 9.10 -9.49 2.36
CA LEU A 35 10.26 -8.82 2.97
C LEU A 35 9.93 -8.21 4.34
N LEU A 36 8.71 -7.69 4.52
CA LEU A 36 8.24 -7.14 5.80
C LEU A 36 7.78 -8.20 6.80
N HIS A 37 7.64 -9.46 6.39
CA HIS A 37 7.05 -10.56 7.18
C HIS A 37 5.66 -10.21 7.74
N ILE A 38 4.78 -9.68 6.89
CA ILE A 38 3.39 -9.32 7.23
C ILE A 38 2.39 -9.85 6.19
N GLU A 39 1.11 -9.85 6.52
CA GLU A 39 0.02 -10.35 5.67
C GLU A 39 -0.12 -9.53 4.37
N HIS A 40 -0.10 -10.19 3.21
CA HIS A 40 -0.59 -9.64 1.94
C HIS A 40 -2.06 -10.01 1.78
N ILE A 41 -2.90 -9.00 1.56
CA ILE A 41 -4.34 -9.14 1.40
C ILE A 41 -4.71 -8.68 0.00
N GLU A 42 -4.99 -9.64 -0.88
CA GLU A 42 -5.48 -9.38 -2.23
C GLU A 42 -6.92 -8.87 -2.19
N ILE A 43 -7.08 -7.55 -2.28
CA ILE A 43 -8.38 -6.88 -2.20
C ILE A 43 -9.37 -7.33 -3.30
N ASP A 44 -8.83 -7.81 -4.42
CA ASP A 44 -9.58 -8.37 -5.55
C ASP A 44 -10.34 -9.64 -5.14
N ALA A 45 -9.68 -10.53 -4.40
CA ALA A 45 -10.26 -11.78 -3.89
C ALA A 45 -11.25 -11.56 -2.73
N LEU A 46 -11.17 -10.42 -2.04
CA LEU A 46 -12.21 -9.99 -1.09
C LEU A 46 -13.44 -9.40 -1.78
N TYR A 47 -13.27 -8.84 -2.98
CA TYR A 47 -14.36 -8.22 -3.73
C TYR A 47 -15.14 -9.24 -4.57
N HIS A 48 -14.47 -10.07 -5.35
CA HIS A 48 -15.13 -11.00 -6.27
C HIS A 48 -15.51 -12.33 -5.58
N GLY A 49 -16.76 -12.76 -5.80
CA GLY A 49 -17.31 -14.05 -5.41
C GLY A 49 -17.65 -14.90 -6.64
N PRO A 50 -18.59 -15.87 -6.50
CA PRO A 50 -19.10 -16.65 -7.62
C PRO A 50 -19.56 -15.78 -8.80
N ASP A 51 -19.31 -16.24 -10.01
CA ASP A 51 -19.68 -15.57 -11.27
C ASP A 51 -19.17 -14.11 -11.37
N TRP A 52 -18.03 -13.82 -10.73
CA TRP A 52 -17.42 -12.49 -10.59
C TRP A 52 -18.28 -11.46 -9.82
N THR A 53 -19.37 -11.89 -9.19
CA THR A 53 -20.31 -11.04 -8.45
C THR A 53 -19.63 -10.38 -7.24
N PRO A 54 -19.89 -9.09 -6.94
CA PRO A 54 -19.39 -8.44 -5.72
C PRO A 54 -19.90 -9.14 -4.44
N ARG A 55 -18.99 -9.46 -3.53
CA ARG A 55 -19.28 -10.09 -2.23
C ARG A 55 -19.95 -9.11 -1.28
N GLU A 56 -21.09 -9.50 -0.70
CA GLU A 56 -21.78 -8.70 0.34
C GLU A 56 -20.86 -8.38 1.54
N ARG A 57 -19.99 -9.32 1.93
CA ARG A 57 -19.04 -9.11 3.03
C ARG A 57 -17.91 -8.13 2.71
N PHE A 58 -17.71 -7.68 1.46
CA PHE A 58 -16.51 -6.93 1.06
C PHE A 58 -16.17 -5.75 1.98
N LEU A 59 -17.17 -4.96 2.38
CA LEU A 59 -16.96 -3.81 3.27
C LEU A 59 -16.57 -4.24 4.71
N THR A 60 -17.16 -5.33 5.19
CA THR A 60 -16.84 -5.94 6.49
C THR A 60 -15.46 -6.58 6.49
N ASP A 61 -15.13 -7.37 5.46
CA ASP A 61 -13.82 -7.98 5.26
C ASP A 61 -12.71 -6.91 5.24
N VAL A 62 -12.96 -5.78 4.56
CA VAL A 62 -12.05 -4.62 4.52
C VAL A 62 -11.93 -3.90 5.86
N GLU A 63 -13.02 -3.73 6.61
CA GLU A 63 -12.96 -3.13 7.96
C GLU A 63 -12.19 -4.03 8.94
N GLU A 64 -12.50 -5.33 8.95
CA GLU A 64 -11.83 -6.35 9.78
C GLU A 64 -10.32 -6.38 9.54
N PHE A 65 -9.86 -6.35 8.28
CA PHE A 65 -8.43 -6.38 8.00
C PHE A 65 -7.75 -5.03 8.19
N SER A 66 -8.38 -3.94 7.76
CA SER A 66 -7.72 -2.63 7.78
C SER A 66 -7.48 -2.12 9.20
N ALA A 67 -8.27 -2.58 10.17
CA ALA A 67 -8.06 -2.36 11.61
C ALA A 67 -6.78 -3.04 12.17
N ARG A 68 -6.29 -4.13 11.55
CA ARG A 68 -5.11 -4.88 12.02
C ARG A 68 -3.86 -3.99 12.06
N PRO A 69 -2.88 -4.25 12.96
CA PRO A 69 -1.68 -3.42 13.08
C PRO A 69 -0.79 -3.47 11.83
N GLN A 70 -0.82 -4.58 11.09
CA GLN A 70 0.06 -4.87 9.97
C GLN A 70 -0.72 -5.42 8.77
N TRP A 71 -0.41 -4.96 7.55
CA TRP A 71 -0.94 -5.49 6.28
C TRP A 71 -0.30 -4.83 5.04
N VAL A 72 -0.34 -5.52 3.90
CA VAL A 72 -0.12 -4.96 2.56
C VAL A 72 -1.36 -5.22 1.69
N THR A 73 -1.83 -4.23 0.93
CA THR A 73 -2.93 -4.40 -0.02
C THR A 73 -2.87 -3.40 -1.18
N GLU A 74 -3.58 -3.68 -2.28
CA GLU A 74 -3.64 -2.79 -3.45
C GLU A 74 -4.67 -1.67 -3.25
N TRP A 75 -4.38 -0.47 -3.75
CA TRP A 75 -5.31 0.67 -3.66
C TRP A 75 -6.41 0.62 -4.73
N GLN A 76 -7.31 -0.37 -4.63
CA GLN A 76 -8.43 -0.61 -5.55
C GLN A 76 -9.80 -0.19 -4.96
N TYR A 77 -10.87 -0.35 -5.73
CA TYR A 77 -12.29 -0.11 -5.40
C TYR A 77 -12.64 1.23 -4.71
N GLY A 78 -13.22 2.16 -5.48
CA GLY A 78 -13.49 3.54 -5.03
C GLY A 78 -14.29 3.68 -3.74
N THR A 79 -15.14 2.69 -3.41
CA THR A 79 -15.92 2.59 -2.17
C THR A 79 -15.06 2.48 -0.91
N VAL A 80 -13.94 1.75 -0.97
CA VAL A 80 -13.06 1.50 0.19
C VAL A 80 -11.70 2.18 0.10
N ARG A 81 -11.34 2.77 -1.05
CA ARG A 81 -10.09 3.54 -1.24
C ARG A 81 -9.83 4.59 -0.18
N GLU A 82 -10.87 5.07 0.50
CA GLU A 82 -10.81 6.21 1.41
C GLU A 82 -10.71 5.71 2.85
N GLN A 83 -11.51 4.72 3.25
CA GLN A 83 -11.30 3.89 4.45
C GLN A 83 -9.89 3.29 4.51
N LEU A 84 -9.40 2.70 3.42
CA LEU A 84 -8.06 2.09 3.36
C LEU A 84 -6.94 3.11 3.51
N VAL A 85 -7.07 4.29 2.86
CA VAL A 85 -6.15 5.40 3.11
C VAL A 85 -6.25 5.84 4.55
N ASP A 86 -7.44 5.99 5.12
CA ASP A 86 -7.63 6.43 6.51
C ASP A 86 -7.10 5.41 7.54
N ARG A 87 -7.12 4.10 7.23
CA ARG A 87 -6.62 3.00 8.07
C ARG A 87 -5.11 2.79 7.98
N ALA A 88 -4.52 3.00 6.80
CA ALA A 88 -3.10 3.29 6.73
C ALA A 88 -2.78 4.63 7.42
N TRP A 89 -3.71 5.59 7.37
CA TRP A 89 -3.42 7.02 7.53
C TRP A 89 -4.62 7.99 7.63
N ASN A 90 -5.10 8.29 8.84
CA ASN A 90 -6.32 9.10 9.07
C ASN A 90 -6.47 10.38 8.21
N THR A 91 -7.49 10.38 7.33
CA THR A 91 -8.22 11.48 6.66
C THR A 91 -7.68 12.11 5.35
N HIS A 92 -8.03 11.46 4.21
CA HIS A 92 -8.56 12.12 2.97
C HIS A 92 -7.59 13.06 2.14
N HIS A 93 -7.84 13.71 0.98
CA HIS A 93 -8.80 13.79 -0.17
C HIS A 93 -8.12 14.62 -1.32
N LYS A 94 -8.35 14.58 -2.64
CA LYS A 94 -8.68 13.55 -3.68
C LYS A 94 -7.65 13.67 -4.87
N TYR A 95 -7.50 12.67 -5.77
CA TYR A 95 -6.42 12.53 -6.81
C TYR A 95 -6.20 13.73 -7.76
N PRO A 96 -5.08 13.83 -8.52
CA PRO A 96 -3.69 13.53 -8.13
C PRO A 96 -3.13 14.60 -7.18
N HIS A 97 -3.84 15.73 -7.04
CA HIS A 97 -3.65 16.74 -6.02
C HIS A 97 -3.56 16.12 -4.62
N ARG A 98 -4.19 14.95 -4.39
CA ARG A 98 -4.04 14.07 -3.21
C ARG A 98 -2.59 13.85 -2.81
N ILE A 99 -1.64 13.62 -3.73
CA ILE A 99 -0.27 13.32 -3.31
C ILE A 99 0.34 14.50 -2.55
N ASP A 100 0.13 15.73 -3.05
CA ASP A 100 0.63 16.92 -2.36
C ASP A 100 -0.32 17.41 -1.26
N ALA A 101 -1.63 17.13 -1.34
CA ALA A 101 -2.57 17.41 -0.25
C ALA A 101 -2.32 16.50 0.97
N ILE A 102 -2.06 15.21 0.76
CA ILE A 102 -1.63 14.26 1.79
C ILE A 102 -0.27 14.72 2.35
N ARG A 103 0.74 15.00 1.51
CA ARG A 103 2.04 15.53 1.97
C ARG A 103 1.92 16.82 2.79
N ARG A 104 1.01 17.73 2.43
CA ARG A 104 0.80 19.00 3.16
C ARG A 104 0.04 18.79 4.47
N ARG A 105 -1.04 18.01 4.44
CA ARG A 105 -1.91 17.75 5.61
C ARG A 105 -1.22 16.85 6.63
N ARG A 106 -0.32 15.98 6.17
CA ARG A 106 0.32 14.90 6.92
C ARG A 106 1.70 14.55 6.32
N PRO A 107 2.74 15.37 6.58
CA PRO A 107 4.10 15.20 6.03
C PRO A 107 4.84 13.98 6.57
N ASP A 108 4.33 13.39 7.65
CA ASP A 108 4.76 12.15 8.27
C ASP A 108 4.52 10.89 7.39
N LEU A 109 3.77 11.01 6.28
CA LEU A 109 3.52 9.88 5.37
C LEU A 109 4.68 9.64 4.39
N THR A 110 5.28 8.45 4.50
CA THR A 110 6.30 7.92 3.59
C THR A 110 5.69 7.56 2.22
N ILE A 111 5.51 8.57 1.35
CA ILE A 111 5.08 8.37 -0.05
C ILE A 111 6.30 8.23 -0.95
N VAL A 112 6.57 7.03 -1.43
CA VAL A 112 7.57 6.71 -2.47
C VAL A 112 6.88 6.68 -3.85
N ARG A 113 7.54 7.14 -4.91
CA ARG A 113 7.03 7.03 -6.29
C ARG A 113 7.99 6.26 -7.17
N LEU A 114 7.57 5.04 -7.51
CA LEU A 114 8.24 4.11 -8.41
C LEU A 114 7.61 4.30 -9.80
N ARG A 115 8.40 4.42 -10.87
CA ARG A 115 7.90 4.69 -12.24
C ARG A 115 8.12 3.50 -13.18
N THR A 116 9.16 2.72 -12.92
CA THR A 116 9.63 1.58 -13.71
C THR A 116 9.81 0.36 -12.82
N ARG A 117 9.87 -0.84 -13.41
CA ARG A 117 10.20 -2.07 -12.68
C ARG A 117 11.55 -1.97 -11.95
N ALA A 118 12.55 -1.36 -12.60
CA ALA A 118 13.86 -1.13 -12.01
C ALA A 118 13.85 -0.18 -10.79
N ASP A 119 12.88 0.73 -10.69
CA ASP A 119 12.69 1.53 -9.47
C ASP A 119 12.15 0.67 -8.32
N ILE A 120 11.23 -0.26 -8.62
CA ILE A 120 10.67 -1.19 -7.64
C ILE A 120 11.77 -2.12 -7.12
N GLU A 121 12.61 -2.65 -8.00
CA GLU A 121 13.77 -3.47 -7.63
C GLU A 121 14.74 -2.67 -6.74
N ARG A 122 15.25 -1.52 -7.21
CA ARG A 122 16.14 -0.65 -6.40
C ARG A 122 15.55 -0.27 -5.04
N TRP A 123 14.27 0.07 -4.97
CA TRP A 123 13.65 0.51 -3.72
C TRP A 123 13.44 -0.65 -2.73
N VAL A 124 13.04 -1.84 -3.21
CA VAL A 124 12.87 -3.00 -2.35
C VAL A 124 14.22 -3.50 -1.83
N ASP A 125 15.19 -3.66 -2.73
CA ASP A 125 16.48 -4.29 -2.42
C ASP A 125 17.43 -3.35 -1.67
N GLY A 126 17.18 -2.03 -1.74
CA GLY A 126 17.84 -1.00 -0.94
C GLY A 126 16.98 -0.48 0.22
N PRO A 127 16.34 0.71 0.13
CA PRO A 127 15.66 1.36 1.24
C PRO A 127 14.62 0.55 2.04
N LEU A 128 13.87 -0.37 1.43
CA LEU A 128 12.93 -1.22 2.18
C LEU A 128 13.67 -2.31 2.95
N THR A 129 14.66 -2.96 2.33
CA THR A 129 15.51 -3.98 2.97
C THR A 129 16.27 -3.37 4.15
N GLY A 130 16.88 -2.19 3.98
CA GLY A 130 17.55 -1.46 5.06
C GLY A 130 16.61 -0.93 6.17
N ALA A 131 15.30 -0.91 5.93
CA ALA A 131 14.30 -0.58 6.96
C ALA A 131 13.82 -1.82 7.74
N VAL A 132 14.05 -3.03 7.23
CA VAL A 132 13.81 -4.30 7.94
C VAL A 132 15.07 -4.76 8.67
N TYR A 133 16.22 -4.59 8.02
CA TYR A 133 17.56 -4.95 8.51
C TYR A 133 18.45 -3.69 8.50
N PRO A 134 18.30 -2.80 9.50
CA PRO A 134 19.18 -1.63 9.61
C PRO A 134 20.64 -2.08 9.83
N PRO A 135 21.63 -1.36 9.27
CA PRO A 135 23.03 -1.64 9.54
C PRO A 135 23.34 -1.42 11.03
N THR A 136 24.18 -2.30 11.57
CA THR A 136 24.71 -2.29 12.95
C THR A 136 25.78 -1.23 13.14
#